data_AF-A0A2N2TAC8-F1
#
_entry.id   AF-A0A2N2TAC8-F1
#
_cell.length_a   1.000
_cell.length_b   1.000
_cell.length_c   1.000
_cell.angle_alpha   90.00
_cell.angle_beta   90.00
_cell.angle_gamma   90.00
#
_symmetry.space_group_name_H-M   'P 1'
#
loop_
_entity.id
_entity.type
_entity.pdbx_description
1 polymer ?
#
loop_
_entity_poly.entity_id
_entity_poly.type
_entity_poly.pdbx_seq_one_letter_code
_entity_poly.pdbx_strand_id
1 'polypeptide(L)'
;MAAMRLGYIPENFSGSLCMTTTRTWLARPIRMCAALLVTALGTGCMTAAHVAMEVEKSSNTRQLNKSIAVLRQHIQTLQAQGDPLGDYFYALANSDGWIKDVTEPNAITDLFERAAARGSMDAKILLALQEAMDEPVPGKLDYGQGPRKDLEQWERGLARLLPLVQQQCYVRRLVVDDGRPQVASYTIAYQVWPNFRDGYYRYNPDGTRTLLRDFERYQSWLKIDDQCHRPSDIWLDLVYQKG
;
A
#
# COMPACT_ATOMS: atom_id res chain seq x y z
N MET A 1 12.77 -16.12 -4.11
CA MET A 1 12.20 -15.46 -2.92
C MET A 1 12.36 -13.97 -3.10
N ALA A 2 11.31 -13.28 -3.54
CA ALA A 2 11.35 -11.85 -3.86
C ALA A 2 10.84 -11.05 -2.66
N ALA A 3 11.64 -10.09 -2.21
CA ALA A 3 11.31 -9.14 -1.16
C ALA A 3 10.19 -8.20 -1.62
N MET A 4 9.07 -8.19 -0.89
CA MET A 4 8.05 -7.15 -0.99
C MET A 4 8.66 -5.84 -0.47
N ARG A 5 8.70 -4.81 -1.33
CA ARG A 5 9.04 -3.45 -0.93
C ARG A 5 7.85 -2.85 -0.19
N LEU A 6 7.99 -2.79 1.13
CA LEU A 6 7.15 -1.97 2.01
C LEU A 6 7.53 -0.51 1.77
N GLY A 7 6.57 0.28 1.29
CA GLY A 7 6.68 1.73 1.28
C GLY A 7 5.78 2.32 2.36
N TYR A 8 6.33 2.64 3.54
CA TYR A 8 6.04 3.84 4.32
C TYR A 8 6.92 3.87 5.58
N ILE A 9 7.80 4.88 5.72
CA ILE A 9 8.46 5.25 6.97
C ILE A 9 8.26 6.76 7.12
N PRO A 10 7.55 7.25 8.14
CA PRO A 10 7.76 8.60 8.64
C PRO A 10 8.86 8.56 9.71
N GLU A 11 9.98 9.19 9.39
CA GLU A 11 11.02 9.53 10.36
C GLU A 11 10.44 10.52 11.39
N ASN A 12 10.60 10.20 12.68
CA ASN A 12 10.80 11.20 13.74
C ASN A 12 11.34 10.49 14.99
N PHE A 13 12.66 10.31 15.01
CA PHE A 13 13.43 10.03 16.22
C PHE A 13 13.67 11.34 16.97
N SER A 14 13.12 11.49 18.18
CA SER A 14 13.67 12.42 19.16
C SER A 14 13.71 11.71 20.52
N GLY A 15 14.93 11.62 21.05
CA GLY A 15 15.28 10.71 22.15
C GLY A 15 14.81 11.15 23.54
N SER A 16 14.89 10.21 24.47
CA SER A 16 15.10 10.52 25.88
C SER A 16 15.75 9.31 26.56
N LEU A 17 17.03 9.47 26.90
CA LEU A 17 17.80 8.58 27.76
C LEU A 17 17.21 8.63 29.18
N CYS A 18 16.76 7.50 29.72
CA CYS A 18 16.48 7.37 31.15
C CYS A 18 17.66 6.65 31.81
N MET A 19 18.51 7.42 32.50
CA MET A 19 19.44 6.92 33.50
C MET A 19 18.66 6.65 34.79
N THR A 20 18.74 5.43 35.32
CA THR A 20 18.41 5.16 36.72
C THR A 20 19.55 4.40 37.40
N THR A 21 20.12 5.10 38.37
CA THR A 21 21.14 4.70 39.34
C THR A 21 20.50 3.88 40.46
N THR A 22 21.14 2.81 40.92
CA THR A 22 20.97 2.31 42.30
C THR A 22 22.29 1.84 42.90
N ARG A 23 22.62 2.48 44.03
CA ARG A 23 23.66 2.16 45.02
C ARG A 23 23.12 1.11 46.00
N THR A 24 24.00 0.25 46.54
CA THR A 24 24.29 0.00 47.99
C THR A 24 24.88 -1.42 48.17
N TRP A 25 26.17 -1.56 48.53
CA TRP A 25 26.75 -1.76 49.88
C TRP A 25 26.61 -3.19 50.47
N LEU A 26 27.71 -3.97 50.52
CA LEU A 26 28.41 -4.47 51.75
C LEU A 26 29.22 -5.78 51.55
N ALA A 27 30.38 -5.79 52.24
CA ALA A 27 31.12 -6.91 52.85
C ALA A 27 31.91 -7.94 52.00
N ARG A 28 33.23 -7.99 52.29
CA ARG A 28 34.22 -9.06 52.03
C ARG A 28 34.35 -9.94 53.31
N PRO A 29 35.19 -11.00 53.33
CA PRO A 29 35.27 -12.21 52.48
C PRO A 29 35.31 -13.50 53.35
N ILE A 30 35.27 -14.72 52.79
CA ILE A 30 35.98 -15.93 53.31
C ILE A 30 36.04 -17.01 52.22
N ARG A 31 37.10 -17.82 52.33
CA ARG A 31 37.80 -18.67 51.37
C ARG A 31 37.06 -19.92 50.85
N MET A 32 37.30 -20.17 49.56
CA MET A 32 37.61 -21.45 48.88
C MET A 32 36.94 -22.75 49.36
N CYS A 33 36.18 -23.36 48.46
CA CYS A 33 36.42 -24.73 48.00
C CYS A 33 35.97 -24.90 46.55
N ALA A 34 36.81 -25.55 45.76
CA ALA A 34 36.72 -25.73 44.32
C ALA A 34 35.74 -26.84 43.92
N ALA A 35 35.03 -26.66 42.79
CA ALA A 35 34.91 -27.67 41.74
C ALA A 35 34.03 -27.16 40.58
N LEU A 36 34.64 -27.09 39.39
CA LEU A 36 34.09 -27.49 38.08
C LEU A 36 32.73 -26.89 37.65
N LEU A 37 32.78 -25.81 36.84
CA LEU A 37 32.05 -25.65 35.56
C LEU A 37 32.17 -24.20 35.07
N VAL A 38 33.30 -23.85 34.46
CA VAL A 38 33.42 -22.64 33.64
C VAL A 38 34.15 -23.01 32.35
N THR A 39 33.39 -23.51 31.37
CA THR A 39 33.73 -23.43 29.94
C THR A 39 32.44 -23.57 29.12
N ALA A 40 31.56 -22.57 29.20
CA ALA A 40 30.54 -22.32 28.18
C ALA A 40 30.11 -20.84 28.14
N LEU A 41 31.08 -19.93 28.31
CA LEU A 41 30.89 -18.50 27.99
C LEU A 41 31.50 -18.27 26.61
N GLY A 42 30.71 -18.43 25.55
CA GLY A 42 31.20 -18.21 24.19
C GLY A 42 30.20 -18.25 23.03
N THR A 43 29.01 -18.83 23.17
CA THR A 43 28.11 -19.01 22.00
C THR A 43 26.62 -18.69 22.24
N GLY A 44 26.22 -18.29 23.45
CA GLY A 44 24.80 -18.17 23.84
C GLY A 44 24.06 -16.88 23.44
N CYS A 45 24.75 -15.79 23.10
CA CYS A 45 24.06 -14.53 22.80
C CYS A 45 23.58 -14.43 21.34
N MET A 46 24.21 -15.15 20.41
CA MET A 46 23.80 -15.14 19.00
C MET A 46 22.64 -16.12 18.73
N THR A 47 22.53 -17.21 19.50
CA THR A 47 21.44 -18.19 19.34
C THR A 47 20.11 -17.67 19.89
N ALA A 48 20.09 -17.00 21.04
CA ALA A 48 18.87 -16.40 21.58
C ALA A 48 18.34 -15.25 20.70
N ALA A 49 19.24 -14.42 20.16
CA ALA A 49 18.87 -13.35 19.23
C ALA A 49 18.37 -13.91 17.89
N HIS A 50 19.00 -14.93 17.33
CA HIS A 50 18.51 -15.60 16.11
C HIS A 50 17.17 -16.31 16.33
N VAL A 51 16.97 -16.97 17.48
CA VAL A 51 15.68 -17.58 17.82
C VAL A 51 14.61 -16.50 18.03
N ALA A 52 14.91 -15.40 18.71
CA ALA A 52 13.97 -14.29 18.87
C ALA A 52 13.60 -13.66 17.52
N MET A 53 14.58 -13.42 16.64
CA MET A 53 14.32 -12.90 15.28
C MET A 53 13.51 -13.88 14.42
N GLU A 54 13.77 -15.19 14.50
CA GLU A 54 13.01 -16.18 13.72
C GLU A 54 11.60 -16.39 14.30
N VAL A 55 11.43 -16.29 15.63
CA VAL A 55 10.12 -16.28 16.29
C VAL A 55 9.34 -15.02 15.92
N GLU A 56 9.98 -13.85 15.92
CA GLU A 56 9.37 -12.59 15.50
C GLU A 56 8.98 -12.62 14.02
N LYS A 57 9.89 -13.06 13.14
CA LYS A 57 9.64 -13.23 11.71
C LYS A 57 8.52 -14.23 11.43
N SER A 58 8.50 -15.37 12.13
CA SER A 58 7.44 -16.37 11.98
C SER A 58 6.11 -15.90 12.55
N SER A 59 6.11 -15.16 13.66
CA SER A 59 4.93 -14.50 14.24
C SER A 59 4.35 -13.46 13.27
N ASN A 60 5.20 -12.58 12.74
CA ASN A 60 4.80 -11.55 11.77
C ASN A 60 4.26 -12.19 10.48
N THR A 61 4.90 -13.25 9.98
CA THR A 61 4.41 -14.00 8.82
C THR A 61 3.05 -14.66 9.10
N ARG A 62 2.88 -15.26 10.28
CA ARG A 62 1.60 -15.87 10.69
C ARG A 62 0.50 -14.84 10.79
N GLN A 63 0.79 -13.68 11.37
CA GLN A 63 -0.16 -12.58 11.50
C GLN A 63 -0.56 -12.04 10.11
N LEU A 64 0.41 -11.80 9.23
CA LEU A 64 0.15 -11.37 7.85
C LEU A 64 -0.74 -12.38 7.10
N ASN A 65 -0.44 -13.67 7.20
CA ASN A 65 -1.25 -14.71 6.56
C ASN A 65 -2.70 -14.75 7.08
N LYS A 66 -2.90 -14.54 8.38
CA LYS A 66 -4.26 -14.42 8.95
C LYS A 66 -4.98 -13.21 8.38
N SER A 67 -4.33 -12.06 8.32
CA SER A 67 -4.92 -10.83 7.79
C SER A 67 -5.27 -10.98 6.30
N ILE A 68 -4.38 -11.58 5.49
CA ILE A 68 -4.67 -11.89 4.08
C ILE A 68 -5.86 -12.85 3.94
N ALA A 69 -6.01 -13.83 4.84
CA ALA A 69 -7.18 -14.72 4.83
C ALA A 69 -8.48 -13.96 5.07
N VAL A 70 -8.50 -12.99 6.00
CA VAL A 70 -9.64 -12.10 6.24
C VAL A 70 -9.95 -11.24 5.01
N LEU A 71 -8.92 -10.68 4.35
CA LEU A 71 -9.10 -9.93 3.10
C LEU A 71 -9.75 -10.80 2.01
N ARG A 72 -9.30 -12.05 1.85
CA ARG A 72 -9.91 -13.00 0.89
C ARG A 72 -11.35 -13.34 1.26
N GLN A 73 -11.64 -13.57 2.54
CA GLN A 73 -13.01 -13.80 3.02
C GLN A 73 -13.92 -12.62 2.69
N HIS A 74 -13.42 -11.39 2.82
CA HIS A 74 -14.17 -10.19 2.48
C HIS A 74 -14.54 -10.13 1.00
N ILE A 75 -13.58 -10.39 0.11
CA ILE A 75 -13.80 -10.50 -1.34
C ILE A 75 -14.92 -11.51 -1.64
N GLN A 76 -14.79 -12.73 -1.10
CA GLN A 76 -15.75 -13.81 -1.33
C GLN A 76 -17.15 -13.47 -0.82
N THR A 77 -17.25 -12.80 0.33
CA THR A 77 -18.52 -12.37 0.93
C THR A 77 -19.24 -11.39 -0.01
N LEU A 78 -18.53 -10.37 -0.50
CA LEU A 78 -19.10 -9.38 -1.42
C LEU A 78 -19.54 -10.03 -2.75
N GLN A 79 -18.72 -10.93 -3.30
CA GLN A 79 -19.07 -11.66 -4.53
C GLN A 79 -20.32 -12.52 -4.35
N ALA A 80 -20.43 -13.23 -3.23
CA ALA A 80 -21.61 -14.04 -2.90
C ALA A 80 -22.88 -13.19 -2.73
N GLN A 81 -22.75 -11.94 -2.29
CA GLN A 81 -23.84 -10.97 -2.19
C GLN A 81 -24.18 -10.30 -3.52
N GLY A 82 -23.41 -10.55 -4.57
CA GLY A 82 -23.58 -9.90 -5.88
C GLY A 82 -23.04 -8.47 -5.93
N ASP A 83 -22.33 -8.00 -4.89
CA ASP A 83 -21.75 -6.66 -4.85
C ASP A 83 -20.56 -6.55 -5.83
N PRO A 84 -20.57 -5.60 -6.80
CA PRO A 84 -19.48 -5.41 -7.75
C PRO A 84 -18.13 -5.06 -7.10
N LEU A 85 -18.11 -4.64 -5.83
CA LEU A 85 -16.86 -4.44 -5.09
C LEU A 85 -16.09 -5.73 -4.84
N GLY A 86 -16.76 -6.87 -4.74
CA GLY A 86 -16.10 -8.15 -4.63
C GLY A 86 -15.21 -8.43 -5.84
N ASP A 87 -15.74 -8.23 -7.05
CA ASP A 87 -14.98 -8.40 -8.30
C ASP A 87 -13.86 -7.37 -8.45
N TYR A 88 -14.14 -6.13 -8.05
CA TYR A 88 -13.13 -5.07 -8.04
C TYR A 88 -11.96 -5.40 -7.13
N PHE A 89 -12.21 -5.80 -5.88
CA PHE A 89 -11.14 -6.15 -4.95
C PHE A 89 -10.38 -7.39 -5.40
N TYR A 90 -11.06 -8.37 -6.03
CA TYR A 90 -10.39 -9.50 -6.66
C TYR A 90 -9.44 -9.07 -7.79
N ALA A 91 -9.89 -8.15 -8.66
CA ALA A 91 -9.05 -7.58 -9.71
C ALA A 91 -7.83 -6.84 -9.13
N LEU A 92 -8.06 -5.98 -8.14
CA LEU A 92 -7.02 -5.22 -7.46
C LEU A 92 -6.00 -6.11 -6.76
N ALA A 93 -6.46 -7.18 -6.12
CA ALA A 93 -5.59 -8.14 -5.44
C ALA A 93 -4.65 -8.91 -6.38
N ASN A 94 -5.12 -9.19 -7.62
CA ASN A 94 -4.28 -9.74 -8.68
C ASN A 94 -3.31 -8.70 -9.23
N SER A 95 -3.74 -7.44 -9.37
CA SER A 95 -2.87 -6.32 -9.77
C SER A 95 -1.74 -6.05 -8.78
N ASP A 96 -2.05 -6.08 -7.48
CA ASP A 96 -1.10 -5.94 -6.37
C ASP A 96 -0.21 -7.19 -6.19
N GLY A 97 -0.61 -8.33 -6.75
CA GLY A 97 0.17 -9.56 -6.80
C GLY A 97 0.17 -10.41 -5.52
N TRP A 98 -0.69 -10.12 -4.54
CA TRP A 98 -0.88 -10.97 -3.36
C TRP A 98 -1.98 -12.03 -3.56
N ILE A 99 -2.83 -11.88 -4.58
CA ILE A 99 -3.50 -12.97 -5.29
C ILE A 99 -2.78 -13.14 -6.64
N LYS A 100 -2.58 -14.37 -7.09
CA LYS A 100 -1.81 -14.68 -8.31
C LYS A 100 -2.57 -15.64 -9.23
N ASP A 101 -3.89 -15.59 -9.16
CA ASP A 101 -4.75 -16.44 -9.96
C ASP A 101 -4.71 -15.98 -11.42
N VAL A 102 -4.51 -14.67 -11.66
CA VAL A 102 -4.30 -14.04 -12.96
C VAL A 102 -3.08 -13.12 -12.89
N THR A 103 -2.12 -13.32 -13.79
CA THR A 103 -0.85 -12.56 -13.79
C THR A 103 -0.62 -11.73 -15.05
N GLU A 104 -1.30 -12.07 -16.16
CA GLU A 104 -1.12 -11.39 -17.44
C GLU A 104 -1.78 -9.99 -17.41
N PRO A 105 -1.08 -8.90 -17.80
CA PRO A 105 -1.58 -7.53 -17.69
C PRO A 105 -2.96 -7.29 -18.31
N ASN A 106 -3.19 -7.81 -19.52
CA ASN A 106 -4.47 -7.67 -20.21
C ASN A 106 -5.57 -8.45 -19.47
N ALA A 107 -5.29 -9.66 -19.00
CA ALA A 107 -6.26 -10.45 -18.26
C ALA A 107 -6.61 -9.85 -16.89
N ILE A 108 -5.67 -9.12 -16.25
CA ILE A 108 -5.96 -8.33 -15.05
C ILE A 108 -6.85 -7.14 -15.42
N THR A 109 -6.55 -6.43 -16.52
CA THR A 109 -7.41 -5.34 -17.01
C THR A 109 -8.84 -5.82 -17.27
N ASP A 110 -9.02 -7.00 -17.89
CA ASP A 110 -10.33 -7.61 -18.10
C ASP A 110 -11.12 -7.84 -16.80
N LEU A 111 -10.44 -8.13 -15.67
CA LEU A 111 -11.10 -8.25 -14.37
C LEU A 111 -11.67 -6.91 -13.91
N PHE A 112 -10.94 -5.81 -14.10
CA PHE A 112 -11.44 -4.46 -13.80
C PHE A 112 -12.60 -4.07 -14.73
N GLU A 113 -12.52 -4.38 -16.02
CA GLU A 113 -13.59 -4.10 -16.97
C GLU A 113 -14.88 -4.84 -16.58
N ARG A 114 -14.80 -6.11 -16.18
CA ARG A 114 -15.96 -6.86 -15.66
C ARG A 114 -16.55 -6.22 -14.41
N ALA A 115 -15.72 -5.82 -13.45
CA ALA A 115 -16.20 -5.13 -12.24
C ALA A 115 -16.86 -3.78 -12.57
N ALA A 116 -16.27 -3.02 -13.50
CA ALA A 116 -16.80 -1.74 -13.96
C ALA A 116 -18.16 -1.91 -14.68
N ALA A 117 -18.28 -2.93 -15.53
CA ALA A 117 -19.53 -3.28 -16.22
C ALA A 117 -20.64 -3.68 -15.24
N ARG A 118 -20.29 -4.32 -14.12
CA ARG A 118 -21.22 -4.62 -13.02
C ARG A 118 -21.51 -3.43 -12.10
N GLY A 119 -20.91 -2.26 -12.35
CA GLY A 119 -21.23 -1.02 -11.66
C GLY A 119 -20.20 -0.55 -10.63
N SER A 120 -19.05 -1.21 -10.47
CA SER A 120 -18.00 -0.72 -9.56
C SER A 120 -17.45 0.62 -10.04
N MET A 121 -17.68 1.67 -9.25
CA MET A 121 -17.12 3.00 -9.52
C MET A 121 -15.60 3.01 -9.36
N ASP A 122 -15.08 2.31 -8.36
CA ASP A 122 -13.63 2.20 -8.13
C ASP A 122 -12.91 1.57 -9.33
N ALA A 123 -13.53 0.55 -9.96
CA ALA A 123 -12.99 -0.06 -11.17
C ALA A 123 -13.00 0.92 -12.37
N LYS A 124 -14.10 1.65 -12.57
CA LYS A 124 -14.20 2.66 -13.64
C LYS A 124 -13.13 3.73 -13.48
N ILE A 125 -12.92 4.20 -12.26
CA ILE A 125 -11.91 5.20 -11.94
C ILE A 125 -10.50 4.68 -12.21
N LEU A 126 -10.16 3.46 -11.76
CA LEU A 126 -8.83 2.92 -11.98
C LEU A 126 -8.54 2.59 -13.46
N LEU A 127 -9.54 2.23 -14.26
CA LEU A 127 -9.39 2.07 -15.72
C LEU A 127 -9.11 3.41 -16.41
N ALA A 128 -9.84 4.47 -16.03
CA ALA A 128 -9.60 5.81 -16.59
C ALA A 128 -8.23 6.36 -16.15
N LEU A 129 -7.84 6.11 -14.90
CA LEU A 129 -6.52 6.47 -14.38
C LEU A 129 -5.40 5.70 -15.10
N GLN A 130 -5.60 4.41 -15.37
CA GLN A 130 -4.66 3.60 -16.13
C GLN A 130 -4.36 4.23 -17.50
N GLU A 131 -5.41 4.60 -18.24
CA GLU A 131 -5.24 5.26 -19.54
C GLU A 131 -4.48 6.58 -19.40
N ALA A 132 -4.86 7.41 -18.42
CA ALA A 132 -4.21 8.69 -18.18
C ALA A 132 -2.72 8.54 -17.84
N MET A 133 -2.37 7.55 -17.01
CA MET A 133 -1.00 7.36 -16.54
C MET A 133 -0.15 6.45 -17.45
N ASP A 134 -0.72 5.96 -18.56
CA ASP A 134 -0.10 4.98 -19.46
C ASP A 134 0.39 3.71 -18.72
N GLU A 135 -0.39 3.26 -17.75
CA GLU A 135 -0.01 2.14 -16.90
C GLU A 135 -0.38 0.80 -17.52
N PRO A 136 0.47 -0.24 -17.41
CA PRO A 136 0.20 -1.53 -18.02
C PRO A 136 -0.95 -2.28 -17.34
N VAL A 137 -1.27 -1.96 -16.08
CA VAL A 137 -2.31 -2.61 -15.28
C VAL A 137 -3.00 -1.57 -14.38
N PRO A 138 -4.35 -1.58 -14.25
CA PRO A 138 -5.02 -0.70 -13.31
C PRO A 138 -4.61 -0.93 -11.86
N GLY A 139 -4.55 0.14 -11.08
CA GLY A 139 -4.33 0.05 -9.63
C GLY A 139 -2.89 -0.06 -9.19
N LYS A 140 -1.91 -0.26 -10.09
CA LYS A 140 -0.52 0.03 -9.75
C LYS A 140 -0.38 1.53 -9.60
N LEU A 141 0.02 1.99 -8.41
CA LEU A 141 0.26 3.40 -8.09
C LEU A 141 1.75 3.55 -7.79
N ASP A 142 2.59 3.35 -8.81
CA ASP A 142 4.04 3.49 -8.69
C ASP A 142 4.44 4.97 -8.74
N TYR A 143 5.46 5.34 -7.98
CA TYR A 143 6.05 6.68 -8.05
C TYR A 143 6.66 6.91 -9.44
N GLY A 144 6.34 8.05 -10.07
CA GLY A 144 6.82 8.39 -11.43
C GLY A 144 5.77 8.20 -12.54
N GLN A 145 4.52 7.94 -12.16
CA GLN A 145 3.37 7.95 -13.06
C GLN A 145 3.02 9.36 -13.53
N GLY A 146 2.72 9.48 -14.81
CA GLY A 146 2.43 10.74 -15.47
C GLY A 146 2.33 10.57 -16.98
N PRO A 147 2.03 11.66 -17.71
CA PRO A 147 2.07 11.63 -19.17
C PRO A 147 3.45 11.16 -19.63
N ARG A 148 3.50 9.98 -20.25
CA ARG A 148 4.71 9.51 -20.93
C ARG A 148 4.87 10.26 -22.24
N LYS A 149 5.21 9.56 -23.33
CA LYS A 149 5.40 10.20 -24.64
C LYS A 149 4.08 10.60 -25.30
N ASP A 150 2.98 9.94 -24.96
CA ASP A 150 1.67 10.17 -25.59
C ASP A 150 0.82 11.14 -24.75
N LEU A 151 0.93 12.43 -25.06
CA LEU A 151 0.11 13.46 -24.41
C LEU A 151 -1.36 13.38 -24.81
N GLU A 152 -1.67 12.88 -26.02
CA GLU A 152 -3.06 12.76 -26.45
C GLU A 152 -3.78 11.69 -25.64
N GLN A 153 -3.12 10.55 -25.38
CA GLN A 153 -3.62 9.52 -24.48
C GLN A 153 -3.82 10.04 -23.07
N TRP A 154 -2.85 10.81 -22.55
CA TRP A 154 -3.00 11.42 -21.23
C TRP A 154 -4.23 12.33 -21.15
N GLU A 155 -4.41 13.23 -22.11
CA GLU A 155 -5.58 14.12 -22.16
C GLU A 155 -6.90 13.36 -22.29
N ARG A 156 -6.95 12.30 -23.12
CA ARG A 156 -8.13 11.42 -23.24
C ARG A 156 -8.45 10.73 -21.91
N GLY A 157 -7.44 10.16 -21.27
CA GLY A 157 -7.57 9.51 -19.96
C GLY A 157 -8.06 10.48 -18.89
N LEU A 158 -7.50 11.69 -18.83
CA LEU A 158 -7.94 12.74 -17.91
C LEU A 158 -9.38 13.20 -18.19
N ALA A 159 -9.76 13.34 -19.45
CA ALA A 159 -11.12 13.70 -19.84
C ALA A 159 -12.14 12.62 -19.43
N ARG A 160 -11.77 11.34 -19.49
CA ARG A 160 -12.58 10.23 -18.96
C ARG A 160 -12.59 10.18 -17.44
N LEU A 161 -11.46 10.47 -16.80
CA LEU A 161 -11.27 10.37 -15.36
C LEU A 161 -12.01 11.49 -14.60
N LEU A 162 -11.93 12.73 -15.09
CA LEU A 162 -12.49 13.91 -14.42
C LEU A 162 -13.96 13.76 -13.98
N PRO A 163 -14.92 13.38 -14.85
CA PRO A 163 -16.31 13.22 -14.43
C PRO A 163 -16.49 12.09 -13.40
N LEU A 164 -15.67 11.03 -13.46
CA LEU A 164 -15.74 9.93 -12.49
C LEU A 164 -15.26 10.38 -11.11
N VAL A 165 -14.15 11.12 -11.04
CA VAL A 165 -13.63 11.61 -9.76
C VAL A 165 -14.46 12.74 -9.16
N GLN A 166 -15.20 13.50 -9.99
CA GLN A 166 -16.19 14.44 -9.51
C GLN A 166 -17.39 13.74 -8.85
N GLN A 167 -17.74 12.54 -9.32
CA GLN A 167 -18.78 11.72 -8.70
C GLN A 167 -18.28 10.96 -7.46
N GLN A 168 -17.08 10.40 -7.52
CA GLN A 168 -16.42 9.70 -6.41
C GLN A 168 -14.91 10.01 -6.46
N CYS A 169 -14.45 10.89 -5.57
CA CYS A 169 -13.07 11.40 -5.58
C CYS A 169 -12.00 10.42 -5.06
N TYR A 170 -12.42 9.21 -4.65
CA TYR A 170 -11.56 8.21 -4.04
C TYR A 170 -11.77 6.82 -4.65
N VAL A 171 -10.80 5.94 -4.40
CA VAL A 171 -10.94 4.49 -4.58
C VAL A 171 -10.63 3.78 -3.27
N ARG A 172 -11.21 2.61 -3.10
CA ARG A 172 -10.99 1.73 -1.94
C ARG A 172 -9.91 0.71 -2.23
N ARG A 173 -9.07 0.37 -1.26
CA ARG A 173 -8.11 -0.74 -1.38
C ARG A 173 -8.15 -1.62 -0.15
N LEU A 174 -7.82 -2.89 -0.34
CA LEU A 174 -7.57 -3.82 0.75
C LEU A 174 -6.11 -3.74 1.15
N VAL A 175 -5.86 -3.40 2.41
CA VAL A 175 -4.51 -3.27 2.95
C VAL A 175 -4.40 -3.99 4.29
N VAL A 176 -3.17 -4.32 4.66
CA VAL A 176 -2.83 -4.76 6.01
C VAL A 176 -2.02 -3.64 6.65
N ASP A 177 -2.60 -3.00 7.66
CA ASP A 177 -2.00 -1.88 8.38
C ASP A 177 -1.80 -2.27 9.84
N ASP A 178 -0.59 -2.08 10.37
CA ASP A 178 -0.16 -2.59 11.68
C ASP A 178 -0.57 -4.06 11.94
N GLY A 179 -0.45 -4.89 10.89
CA GLY A 179 -0.80 -6.31 10.94
C GLY A 179 -2.30 -6.61 10.94
N ARG A 180 -3.16 -5.61 10.74
CA ARG A 180 -4.63 -5.72 10.75
C ARG A 180 -5.23 -5.47 9.37
N PRO A 181 -6.19 -6.30 8.92
CA PRO A 181 -6.81 -6.16 7.60
C PRO A 181 -7.84 -5.02 7.60
N GLN A 182 -7.80 -4.15 6.59
CA GLN A 182 -8.78 -3.08 6.44
C GLN A 182 -9.12 -2.75 4.98
N VAL A 183 -10.26 -2.08 4.79
CA VAL A 183 -10.58 -1.32 3.58
C VAL A 183 -10.19 0.14 3.82
N ALA A 184 -9.20 0.63 3.08
CA ALA A 184 -8.74 2.01 3.15
C ALA A 184 -9.15 2.80 1.90
N SER A 185 -9.35 4.12 2.02
CA SER A 185 -9.76 4.99 0.91
C SER A 185 -8.66 6.00 0.52
N TYR A 186 -8.33 6.04 -0.77
CA TYR A 186 -7.28 6.90 -1.33
C TYR A 186 -7.86 7.87 -2.35
N THR A 187 -7.43 9.13 -2.28
CA THR A 187 -7.84 10.12 -3.27
C THR A 187 -7.15 9.86 -4.61
N ILE A 188 -7.88 10.03 -5.71
CA ILE A 188 -7.32 9.84 -7.05
C ILE A 188 -6.73 11.12 -7.61
N ALA A 189 -7.24 12.27 -7.18
CA ALA A 189 -6.71 13.57 -7.59
C ALA A 189 -5.22 13.74 -7.22
N TYR A 190 -4.77 13.15 -6.09
CA TYR A 190 -3.37 13.10 -5.69
C TYR A 190 -2.44 12.42 -6.71
N GLN A 191 -2.95 11.52 -7.54
CA GLN A 191 -2.18 10.88 -8.62
C GLN A 191 -2.04 11.79 -9.85
N VAL A 192 -2.83 12.87 -9.93
CA VAL A 192 -2.93 13.72 -11.12
C VAL A 192 -2.29 15.08 -10.89
N TRP A 193 -2.69 15.81 -9.83
CA TRP A 193 -2.27 17.20 -9.64
C TRP A 193 -0.73 17.40 -9.55
N PRO A 194 0.10 16.46 -9.05
CA PRO A 194 1.55 16.66 -9.01
C PRO A 194 2.15 16.83 -10.41
N ASN A 195 1.61 16.14 -11.42
CA ASN A 195 2.07 16.24 -12.80
C ASN A 195 1.90 17.65 -13.38
N PHE A 196 0.89 18.40 -12.93
CA PHE A 196 0.66 19.78 -13.34
C PHE A 196 1.50 20.79 -12.54
N ARG A 197 1.73 20.52 -11.25
CA ARG A 197 2.56 21.35 -10.35
C ARG A 197 4.04 21.28 -10.74
N ASP A 198 4.56 20.07 -10.81
CA ASP A 198 5.98 19.80 -10.99
C ASP A 198 6.35 19.93 -12.47
N GLY A 199 5.40 19.58 -13.34
CA GLY A 199 5.42 19.72 -14.78
C GLY A 199 5.60 18.38 -15.50
N TYR A 200 5.20 18.36 -16.77
CA TYR A 200 5.30 17.21 -17.66
C TYR A 200 6.03 17.56 -18.96
N TYR A 201 6.64 16.58 -19.60
CA TYR A 201 7.40 16.80 -20.84
C TYR A 201 6.51 16.66 -22.07
N ARG A 202 6.52 17.66 -22.94
CA ARG A 202 6.08 17.55 -24.34
C ARG A 202 7.29 17.28 -25.23
N TYR A 203 7.21 16.25 -26.06
CA TYR A 203 8.21 15.97 -27.09
C TYR A 203 7.92 16.83 -28.32
N ASN A 204 8.93 17.57 -28.77
CA ASN A 204 8.85 18.44 -29.93
C ASN A 204 9.25 17.66 -31.21
N PRO A 205 8.83 18.10 -32.42
CA PRO A 205 9.17 17.43 -33.67
C PRO A 205 10.68 17.32 -33.95
N ASP A 206 11.49 18.21 -33.38
CA ASP A 206 12.95 18.24 -33.50
C ASP A 206 13.66 17.26 -32.54
N GLY A 207 12.91 16.47 -31.76
CA GLY A 207 13.43 15.52 -30.79
C GLY A 207 13.79 16.13 -29.42
N THR A 208 13.65 17.45 -29.25
CA THR A 208 13.79 18.10 -27.94
C THR A 208 12.56 17.87 -27.06
N ARG A 209 12.65 18.21 -25.77
CA ARG A 209 11.51 18.17 -24.84
C ARG A 209 11.33 19.50 -24.13
N THR A 210 10.08 19.92 -23.99
CA THR A 210 9.71 21.12 -23.23
C THR A 210 8.99 20.68 -21.97
N LEU A 211 9.47 21.15 -20.81
CA LEU A 211 8.76 20.98 -19.54
C LEU A 211 7.61 21.99 -19.49
N LEU A 212 6.38 21.49 -19.38
CA LEU A 212 5.17 22.28 -19.27
C LEU A 212 4.64 22.17 -17.84
N ARG A 213 4.26 23.31 -17.27
CA ARG A 213 3.51 23.39 -16.02
C ARG A 213 2.18 24.03 -16.30
N ASP A 214 1.13 23.54 -15.65
CA ASP A 214 -0.22 24.07 -15.81
C ASP A 214 -0.80 24.39 -14.44
N PHE A 215 -0.63 25.63 -14.02
CA PHE A 215 -1.05 26.05 -12.69
C PHE A 215 -2.57 26.05 -12.53
N GLU A 216 -3.33 26.30 -13.60
CA GLU A 216 -4.79 26.31 -13.57
C GLU A 216 -5.33 24.89 -13.37
N ARG A 217 -4.82 23.92 -14.12
CA ARG A 217 -5.18 22.51 -13.94
C ARG A 217 -4.68 21.98 -12.60
N TYR A 218 -3.47 22.35 -12.16
CA TYR A 218 -2.99 22.01 -10.82
C TYR A 218 -4.00 22.43 -9.74
N GLN A 219 -4.42 23.69 -9.72
CA GLN A 219 -5.39 24.18 -8.74
C GLN A 219 -6.74 23.47 -8.83
N SER A 220 -7.20 23.17 -10.05
CA SER A 220 -8.46 22.46 -10.28
C SER A 220 -8.44 21.05 -9.69
N TRP A 221 -7.36 20.30 -9.92
CA TRP A 221 -7.22 18.94 -9.38
C TRP A 221 -6.90 18.93 -7.88
N LEU A 222 -6.07 19.85 -7.40
CA LEU A 222 -5.81 20.01 -5.97
C LEU A 222 -7.10 20.28 -5.20
N LYS A 223 -7.99 21.12 -5.73
CA LYS A 223 -9.29 21.39 -5.12
C LYS A 223 -10.14 20.12 -4.99
N ILE A 224 -10.13 19.24 -6.00
CA ILE A 224 -10.84 17.95 -5.92
C ILE A 224 -10.24 17.09 -4.79
N ASP A 225 -8.92 17.09 -4.67
CA ASP A 225 -8.19 16.35 -3.63
C ASP A 225 -8.54 16.86 -2.22
N ASP A 226 -8.40 18.16 -1.99
CA ASP A 226 -8.64 18.84 -0.71
C ASP A 226 -10.10 18.72 -0.25
N GLN A 227 -11.04 18.75 -1.20
CA GLN A 227 -12.47 18.65 -0.93
C GLN A 227 -12.98 17.21 -0.90
N CYS A 228 -12.10 16.22 -1.09
CA CYS A 228 -12.50 14.83 -1.17
C CYS A 228 -12.92 14.29 0.21
N HIS A 229 -14.23 14.16 0.43
CA HIS A 229 -14.77 13.49 1.61
C HIS A 229 -14.71 11.97 1.43
N ARG A 230 -13.74 11.35 2.11
CA ARG A 230 -13.53 9.90 2.08
C ARG A 230 -14.22 9.22 3.26
N PRO A 231 -14.80 8.03 3.07
CA PRO A 231 -15.23 7.18 4.16
C PRO A 231 -14.05 6.88 5.10
N SER A 232 -14.35 6.74 6.39
CA SER A 232 -13.38 6.20 7.36
C SER A 232 -13.00 4.77 7.00
N ASP A 233 -11.78 4.38 7.37
CA ASP A 233 -11.28 3.03 7.14
C ASP A 233 -12.13 1.99 7.89
N ILE A 234 -12.33 0.84 7.24
CA ILE A 234 -13.14 -0.26 7.78
C ILE A 234 -12.20 -1.38 8.19
N TRP A 235 -12.07 -1.60 9.49
CA TRP A 235 -11.31 -2.70 10.07
C TRP A 235 -12.06 -4.02 9.91
N LEU A 236 -11.55 -4.90 9.06
CA LEU A 236 -12.25 -6.13 8.67
C LEU A 236 -12.15 -7.23 9.73
N ASP A 237 -11.12 -7.19 10.59
CA ASP A 237 -11.05 -8.07 11.75
C ASP A 237 -12.24 -7.86 12.69
N LEU A 238 -12.71 -6.63 12.90
CA LEU A 238 -13.90 -6.34 13.70
C LEU A 238 -15.21 -6.80 13.04
N VAL A 239 -15.25 -6.84 11.71
CA VAL A 239 -16.42 -7.29 10.95
C VAL A 239 -16.55 -8.82 11.01
N TYR A 240 -15.42 -9.54 10.90
CA TYR A 240 -15.40 -11.00 10.79
C TYR A 240 -15.09 -11.75 12.10
N GLN A 241 -14.74 -11.05 13.20
CA GLN A 241 -14.53 -11.66 14.53
C GLN A 241 -15.80 -12.19 15.22
N LYS A 242 -16.99 -11.98 14.64
CA LYS A 242 -18.27 -12.49 15.19
C LYS A 242 -18.71 -13.85 14.62
N GLY A 243 -17.81 -14.59 13.97
CA GLY A 243 -18.05 -15.93 13.41
C GLY A 243 -17.53 -17.05 14.30
#